data_AF-A0A7Y6FEX7-F1
#
_entry.id   AF-A0A7Y6FEX7-F1
#
_cell.length_a   1.000
_cell.length_b   1.000
_cell.length_c   1.000
_cell.angle_alpha   90.00
_cell.angle_beta   90.00
_cell.angle_gamma   90.00
#
_symmetry.space_group_name_H-M   'P 1'
#
loop_
_entity.id
_entity.type
_entity.pdbx_description
1 polymer ?
#
loop_
_entity_poly.entity_id
_entity_poly.type
_entity_poly.pdbx_seq_one_letter_code
_entity_poly.pdbx_strand_id
1 'polypeptide(L)'
;MATRARVRAPELIGKGGWLNTGDRQYTLSELRGRIVILDFWTFCCVNCLHVLDELRELEEKHRDTLVIIGVHSPKFVHEADHQAVVDAVERYEVHHPVLDDPELATWKQYAVRAWPTLVVIDPEGYVVAQHAGEGHAHAIEKLVEELEGEHAAKGTLRRGDGPYVAPEPVATHLRFPGKALLLPDGGFLVSDTTRHRLVELDADGETVRRHFGTGERGLSDGGPDEARFSEPQGLAVLPDGRIAVADTVNHAIRALDLTTGVVTTLAGTGRQWWQGSPTSGPAREVDLSSPWDLAWFGDRLWIAMAGVHQLWTYDPEAGSVGVAAGTTNEGLVDGPAAEAWFAQPSGLAVSADGERLWVADSETSALRRVDRDGHVHTAVGTGLFDFGHRDGAAAQALLQHPLGVTALPDGSVAVSDTYNHALRRYDPASGEVTTLATDIREPSDAVLVDGDLVVVESARHRLTRLRLPEEAVRVPDQAHRTQRAATEIAPGTLRLDVVFQAPAGQKLDTRYGPSTRLLVSSTPPELLADGSGAGTDLGRDLVLADGVTEGVLHVSAMAASCDDDPANEYPACHVHQQDWGVPVRVTPEGVARLPLVLAGMDEQG
;
A
#
# COMPACT_ATOMS: atom_id res chain seq x y z
N MET A 1 41.96 5.65 -3.76
CA MET A 1 40.51 5.83 -3.61
C MET A 1 40.10 6.89 -4.61
N ALA A 2 39.38 6.52 -5.67
CA ALA A 2 38.82 7.52 -6.57
C ALA A 2 37.85 8.38 -5.75
N THR A 3 38.02 9.70 -5.78
CA THR A 3 37.06 10.63 -5.16
C THR A 3 35.71 10.44 -5.82
N ARG A 4 34.74 9.88 -5.07
CA ARG A 4 33.35 9.65 -5.48
C ARG A 4 32.79 10.95 -6.06
N ALA A 5 32.27 10.92 -7.29
CA ALA A 5 31.60 12.08 -7.85
C ALA A 5 30.34 12.35 -7.00
N ARG A 6 30.27 13.50 -6.32
CA ARG A 6 29.10 13.88 -5.53
C ARG A 6 28.02 14.41 -6.48
N VAL A 7 26.83 13.83 -6.41
CA VAL A 7 25.67 14.27 -7.19
C VAL A 7 24.94 15.35 -6.40
N ARG A 8 24.78 16.55 -6.96
CA ARG A 8 23.93 17.57 -6.33
C ARG A 8 22.47 17.18 -6.51
N ALA A 9 21.69 17.34 -5.44
CA ALA A 9 20.25 17.16 -5.49
C ALA A 9 19.64 18.15 -6.51
N PRO A 10 18.92 17.67 -7.55
CA PRO A 10 18.11 18.52 -8.42
C PRO A 10 17.06 19.30 -7.61
N GLU A 11 16.71 20.50 -8.05
CA GLU A 11 15.66 21.26 -7.36
C GLU A 11 14.30 20.56 -7.50
N LEU A 12 13.46 20.66 -6.46
CA LEU A 12 12.16 19.98 -6.46
C LEU A 12 11.13 20.76 -7.27
N ILE A 13 10.40 20.06 -8.15
CA ILE A 13 9.39 20.63 -9.03
C ILE A 13 8.11 19.81 -8.93
N GLY A 14 7.03 20.42 -8.44
CA GLY A 14 5.70 19.83 -8.37
C GLY A 14 4.66 20.85 -8.76
N LYS A 15 3.85 20.56 -9.79
CA LYS A 15 2.84 21.49 -10.32
C LYS A 15 1.69 21.70 -9.34
N GLY A 16 1.41 20.74 -8.47
CA GLY A 16 0.39 20.86 -7.42
C GLY A 16 0.85 21.71 -6.24
N GLY A 17 2.14 22.05 -6.16
CA GLY A 17 2.70 22.89 -5.12
C GLY A 17 3.01 22.13 -3.83
N TRP A 18 3.01 22.86 -2.71
CA TRP A 18 3.37 22.34 -1.39
C TRP A 18 2.15 22.28 -0.48
N LEU A 19 2.04 21.17 0.26
CA LEU A 19 1.11 20.95 1.35
C LEU A 19 1.88 20.94 2.68
N ASN A 20 1.18 21.21 3.78
CA ASN A 20 1.74 21.26 5.14
C ASN A 20 2.87 22.29 5.33
N THR A 21 2.84 23.40 4.59
CA THR A 21 3.87 24.45 4.62
C THR A 21 3.34 25.85 4.91
N GLY A 22 2.05 25.98 5.26
CA GLY A 22 1.40 27.28 5.53
C GLY A 22 1.47 28.23 4.32
N ASP A 23 1.13 27.71 3.14
CA ASP A 23 1.18 28.36 1.82
C ASP A 23 2.59 28.71 1.31
N ARG A 24 3.65 28.42 2.07
CA ARG A 24 5.01 28.69 1.65
C ARG A 24 5.49 27.66 0.63
N GLN A 25 6.09 28.15 -0.45
CA GLN A 25 6.83 27.35 -1.41
C GLN A 25 8.30 27.28 -0.96
N TYR A 26 8.86 26.08 -0.88
CA TYR A 26 10.25 25.87 -0.46
C TYR A 26 11.15 25.49 -1.63
N THR A 27 12.42 25.87 -1.52
CA THR A 27 13.53 25.37 -2.36
C THR A 27 14.51 24.56 -1.52
N LEU A 28 15.20 23.58 -2.12
CA LEU A 28 16.26 22.83 -1.43
C LEU A 28 17.37 23.74 -0.90
N SER A 29 17.60 24.88 -1.55
CA SER A 29 18.60 25.85 -1.11
C SER A 29 18.29 26.47 0.26
N GLU A 30 17.01 26.64 0.59
CA GLU A 30 16.56 27.15 1.90
C GLU A 30 16.69 26.12 3.01
N LEU A 31 16.68 24.83 2.65
CA LEU A 31 16.89 23.71 3.57
C LEU A 31 18.37 23.38 3.81
N ARG A 32 19.31 24.13 3.21
CA ARG A 32 20.75 23.93 3.48
C ARG A 32 21.07 24.03 4.96
N GLY A 33 21.89 23.09 5.41
CA GLY A 33 22.20 22.87 6.81
C GLY A 33 21.31 21.83 7.49
N ARG A 34 20.27 21.32 6.81
CA ARG A 34 19.46 20.19 7.26
C ARG A 34 19.83 18.92 6.51
N ILE A 35 19.66 17.78 7.14
CA ILE A 35 19.54 16.52 6.40
C ILE A 35 18.13 16.51 5.81
N VAL A 36 17.99 16.14 4.54
CA VAL A 36 16.67 16.05 3.88
C VAL A 36 16.44 14.62 3.41
N ILE A 37 15.29 14.05 3.73
CA ILE A 37 14.83 12.78 3.16
C ILE A 37 13.68 13.11 2.21
N LEU A 38 13.82 12.73 0.95
CA LEU A 38 12.70 12.73 0.00
C LEU A 38 12.06 11.34 0.03
N ASP A 39 10.77 11.28 0.34
CA ASP A 39 9.96 10.06 0.24
C ASP A 39 9.11 10.13 -1.02
N PHE A 40 9.47 9.37 -2.05
CA PHE A 40 8.68 9.27 -3.28
C PHE A 40 7.57 8.25 -3.08
N TRP A 41 6.36 8.73 -2.87
CA TRP A 41 5.22 7.93 -2.44
C TRP A 41 3.98 8.20 -3.28
N THR A 42 3.02 7.29 -3.19
CA THR A 42 1.67 7.42 -3.76
C THR A 42 0.70 6.85 -2.73
N PHE A 43 -0.46 7.47 -2.56
CA PHE A 43 -1.31 7.16 -1.40
C PHE A 43 -2.15 5.88 -1.54
N CYS A 44 -2.20 5.28 -2.73
CA CYS A 44 -2.83 3.97 -2.93
C CYS A 44 -1.98 2.80 -2.44
N CYS A 45 -0.65 2.94 -2.44
CA CYS A 45 0.29 1.83 -2.28
C CYS A 45 0.53 1.51 -0.81
N VAL A 46 0.19 0.29 -0.38
CA VAL A 46 0.36 -0.16 1.01
C VAL A 46 1.83 -0.09 1.48
N ASN A 47 2.79 -0.36 0.60
CA ASN A 47 4.22 -0.26 0.93
C ASN A 47 4.62 1.20 1.25
N CYS A 48 4.02 2.18 0.56
CA CYS A 48 4.21 3.59 0.90
C CYS A 48 3.63 3.92 2.28
N LEU A 49 2.47 3.35 2.62
CA LEU A 49 1.84 3.58 3.92
C LEU A 49 2.66 3.00 5.07
N HIS A 50 3.30 1.85 4.88
CA HIS A 50 4.25 1.30 5.85
C HIS A 50 5.46 2.22 6.05
N VAL A 51 6.04 2.75 4.95
CA VAL A 51 7.14 3.71 5.04
C VAL A 51 6.73 5.00 5.75
N LEU A 52 5.52 5.51 5.54
CA LEU A 52 5.02 6.66 6.30
C LEU A 52 5.05 6.38 7.81
N ASP A 53 4.64 5.19 8.26
CA ASP A 53 4.66 4.81 9.68
C ASP A 53 6.10 4.67 10.20
N GLU A 54 6.98 4.00 9.44
CA GLU A 54 8.41 3.87 9.75
C GLU A 54 9.10 5.24 9.93
N LEU A 55 8.74 6.23 9.10
CA LEU A 55 9.36 7.55 9.12
C LEU A 55 8.91 8.42 10.31
N ARG A 56 7.78 8.12 10.97
CA ARG A 56 7.28 8.92 12.11
C ARG A 56 8.24 8.95 13.27
N GLU A 57 8.78 7.80 13.66
CA GLU A 57 9.72 7.69 14.77
C GLU A 57 11.04 8.39 14.45
N LEU A 58 11.53 8.22 13.22
CA LEU A 58 12.73 8.89 12.72
C LEU A 58 12.55 10.42 12.71
N GLU A 59 11.41 10.90 12.22
CA GLU A 59 11.07 12.32 12.17
C GLU A 59 11.05 12.93 13.58
N GLU A 60 10.36 12.30 14.53
CA GLU A 60 10.28 12.84 15.90
C GLU A 60 11.65 12.85 16.58
N LYS A 61 12.45 11.78 16.43
CA LYS A 61 13.77 11.66 17.05
C LYS A 61 14.77 12.70 16.53
N HIS A 62 14.73 12.99 15.22
CA HIS A 62 15.70 13.88 14.55
C HIS A 62 15.09 15.21 14.08
N ARG A 63 13.92 15.60 14.60
CA ARG A 63 13.15 16.77 14.15
C ARG A 63 13.91 18.09 14.10
N ASP A 64 14.97 18.22 14.89
CA ASP A 64 15.74 19.45 14.98
C ASP A 64 16.84 19.55 13.92
N THR A 65 17.18 18.49 13.18
CA THR A 65 18.25 18.40 12.16
C THR A 65 17.74 17.86 10.82
N LEU A 66 16.70 17.03 10.84
CA LEU A 66 16.10 16.35 9.70
C LEU A 66 14.85 17.08 9.20
N VAL A 67 14.66 17.08 7.88
CA VAL A 67 13.40 17.45 7.22
C VAL A 67 13.02 16.32 6.28
N ILE A 68 11.87 15.69 6.51
CA ILE A 68 11.27 14.76 5.56
C ILE A 68 10.39 15.54 4.59
N ILE A 69 10.40 15.16 3.32
CA ILE A 69 9.54 15.74 2.28
C ILE A 69 8.91 14.59 1.51
N GLY A 70 7.59 14.43 1.65
CA GLY A 70 6.84 13.49 0.83
C GLY A 70 6.69 14.05 -0.58
N VAL A 71 7.30 13.42 -1.59
CA VAL A 71 7.12 13.76 -3.00
C VAL A 71 6.01 12.86 -3.56
N HIS A 72 4.77 13.34 -3.47
CA HIS A 72 3.61 12.60 -3.94
C HIS A 72 3.64 12.48 -5.47
N SER A 73 3.74 11.24 -5.95
CA SER A 73 3.97 10.89 -7.35
C SER A 73 2.92 9.85 -7.79
N PRO A 74 1.85 10.24 -8.52
CA PRO A 74 0.65 9.41 -8.66
C PRO A 74 0.86 8.14 -9.50
N LYS A 75 0.21 7.04 -9.10
CA LYS A 75 0.07 5.80 -9.89
C LYS A 75 -1.22 5.80 -10.72
N PHE A 76 -2.33 6.21 -10.13
CA PHE A 76 -3.66 6.32 -10.73
C PHE A 76 -3.99 7.76 -11.14
N VAL A 77 -4.98 7.90 -12.04
CA VAL A 77 -5.44 9.23 -12.52
C VAL A 77 -6.04 10.06 -11.38
N HIS A 78 -6.80 9.42 -10.48
CA HIS A 78 -7.37 10.07 -9.30
C HIS A 78 -6.30 10.71 -8.41
N GLU A 79 -5.16 10.05 -8.24
CA GLU A 79 -4.07 10.55 -7.40
C GLU A 79 -3.40 11.82 -7.96
N ALA A 80 -3.62 12.14 -9.24
CA ALA A 80 -3.14 13.40 -9.82
C ALA A 80 -4.07 14.60 -9.51
N ASP A 81 -5.25 14.37 -8.91
CA ASP A 81 -6.13 15.43 -8.43
C ASP A 81 -5.59 16.00 -7.11
N HIS A 82 -5.36 17.31 -7.08
CA HIS A 82 -4.78 17.98 -5.92
C HIS A 82 -5.61 17.79 -4.64
N GLN A 83 -6.95 17.81 -4.73
CA GLN A 83 -7.79 17.63 -3.56
C GLN A 83 -7.71 16.20 -3.04
N ALA A 84 -7.52 15.20 -3.92
CA ALA A 84 -7.27 13.83 -3.50
C ALA A 84 -5.97 13.70 -2.70
N VAL A 85 -4.91 14.40 -3.11
CA VAL A 85 -3.64 14.45 -2.36
C VAL A 85 -3.83 15.12 -0.99
N VAL A 86 -4.56 16.23 -0.92
CA VAL A 86 -4.91 16.90 0.35
C VAL A 86 -5.67 15.95 1.27
N ASP A 87 -6.70 15.28 0.74
CA ASP A 87 -7.51 14.33 1.49
C ASP A 87 -6.66 13.13 1.98
N ALA A 88 -5.72 12.65 1.18
CA ALA A 88 -4.81 11.56 1.55
C ALA A 88 -3.78 11.96 2.61
N VAL A 89 -3.15 13.14 2.47
CA VAL A 89 -2.22 13.71 3.47
C VAL A 89 -2.88 13.78 4.85
N GLU A 90 -4.15 14.19 4.87
CA GLU A 90 -4.92 14.24 6.10
C GLU A 90 -5.31 12.85 6.60
N ARG A 91 -5.81 11.97 5.72
CA ARG A 91 -6.27 10.61 6.06
C ARG A 91 -5.19 9.80 6.76
N TYR A 92 -3.97 9.87 6.23
CA TYR A 92 -2.80 9.16 6.74
C TYR A 92 -1.99 10.00 7.72
N GLU A 93 -2.49 11.14 8.20
CA GLU A 93 -1.82 12.01 9.18
C GLU A 93 -0.35 12.27 8.83
N VAL A 94 -0.07 12.66 7.58
CA VAL A 94 1.28 12.98 7.12
C VAL A 94 1.69 14.31 7.75
N HIS A 95 2.64 14.27 8.69
CA HIS A 95 3.06 15.43 9.51
C HIS A 95 4.36 16.09 9.05
N HIS A 96 4.74 15.89 7.80
CA HIS A 96 5.84 16.58 7.13
C HIS A 96 5.33 17.33 5.88
N PRO A 97 6.14 18.25 5.31
CA PRO A 97 5.85 18.84 4.01
C PRO A 97 5.62 17.79 2.93
N VAL A 98 4.64 18.06 2.06
CA VAL A 98 4.38 17.23 0.88
C VAL A 98 4.47 18.09 -0.37
N LEU A 99 5.25 17.66 -1.35
CA LEU A 99 5.30 18.21 -2.69
C LEU A 99 4.39 17.39 -3.59
N ASP A 100 3.39 18.03 -4.20
CA ASP A 100 2.48 17.41 -5.14
C ASP A 100 3.06 17.44 -6.57
N ASP A 101 3.54 16.28 -7.04
CA ASP A 101 4.20 16.05 -8.33
C ASP A 101 3.33 15.25 -9.31
N PRO A 102 2.18 15.80 -9.79
CA PRO A 102 1.22 15.05 -10.60
C PRO A 102 1.75 14.71 -12.02
N GLU A 103 2.85 15.33 -12.45
CA GLU A 103 3.47 15.12 -13.77
C GLU A 103 4.72 14.22 -13.69
N LEU A 104 5.03 13.69 -12.50
CA LEU A 104 6.22 12.88 -12.22
C LEU A 104 7.52 13.60 -12.61
N ALA A 105 7.58 14.92 -12.47
CA ALA A 105 8.73 15.74 -12.86
C ALA A 105 9.92 15.52 -11.92
N THR A 106 9.71 15.63 -10.62
CA THR A 106 10.73 15.35 -9.59
C THR A 106 11.06 13.86 -9.59
N TRP A 107 10.05 12.99 -9.70
CA TRP A 107 10.24 11.54 -9.85
C TRP A 107 11.25 11.19 -10.96
N LYS A 108 11.09 11.77 -12.15
CA LYS A 108 12.00 11.56 -13.30
C LYS A 108 13.39 12.14 -13.05
N GLN A 109 13.49 13.32 -12.43
CA GLN A 109 14.78 13.97 -12.15
C GLN A 109 15.66 13.16 -11.20
N TYR A 110 15.04 12.45 -10.26
CA TYR A 110 15.72 11.57 -9.31
C TYR A 110 15.82 10.11 -9.83
N ALA A 111 15.45 9.87 -11.09
CA ALA A 111 15.49 8.55 -11.74
C ALA A 111 14.78 7.45 -10.94
N VAL A 112 13.69 7.80 -10.25
CA VAL A 112 12.93 6.86 -9.40
C VAL A 112 12.17 5.85 -10.27
N ARG A 113 12.05 4.60 -9.78
CA ARG A 113 11.44 3.48 -10.52
C ARG A 113 10.49 2.61 -9.70
N ALA A 114 10.44 2.78 -8.39
CA ALA A 114 9.59 2.02 -7.49
C ALA A 114 8.95 2.93 -6.46
N TRP A 115 7.74 2.57 -6.06
CA TRP A 115 7.09 3.15 -4.90
C TRP A 115 7.24 2.16 -3.73
N PRO A 116 7.56 2.64 -2.50
CA PRO A 116 8.20 3.91 -2.21
C PRO A 116 9.67 3.95 -2.68
N THR A 117 10.27 5.13 -2.74
CA THR A 117 11.73 5.30 -2.82
C THR A 117 12.17 6.45 -1.93
N LEU A 118 13.14 6.21 -1.05
CA LEU A 118 13.70 7.20 -0.15
C LEU A 118 15.04 7.70 -0.69
N VAL A 119 15.22 9.02 -0.74
CA VAL A 119 16.49 9.66 -1.15
C VAL A 119 16.99 10.55 -0.03
N VAL A 120 18.22 10.31 0.44
CA VAL A 120 18.85 11.08 1.52
C VAL A 120 19.80 12.13 0.92
N ILE A 121 19.61 13.37 1.34
CA ILE A 121 20.39 14.54 0.93
C ILE A 121 21.11 15.12 2.15
N ASP A 122 22.41 15.35 2.01
CA ASP A 122 23.23 15.91 3.07
C ASP A 122 23.00 17.44 3.28
N PRO A 123 23.44 18.01 4.43
CA PRO A 123 23.36 19.45 4.71
C PRO A 123 24.00 20.39 3.68
N GLU A 124 24.86 19.90 2.79
CA GLU A 124 25.48 20.68 1.72
C GLU A 124 24.70 20.61 0.38
N GLY A 125 23.65 19.79 0.32
CA GLY A 125 22.75 19.63 -0.83
C GLY A 125 23.19 18.55 -1.82
N TYR A 126 23.85 17.49 -1.36
CA TYR A 126 24.23 16.36 -2.20
C TYR A 126 23.45 15.10 -1.84
N VAL A 127 23.05 14.33 -2.86
CA VAL A 127 22.45 13.01 -2.68
C VAL A 127 23.52 12.05 -2.18
N VAL A 128 23.27 11.39 -1.05
CA VAL A 128 24.23 10.48 -0.38
C VAL A 128 23.73 9.05 -0.30
N ALA A 129 22.42 8.81 -0.39
CA ALA A 129 21.83 7.48 -0.44
C ALA A 129 20.48 7.46 -1.17
N GLN A 130 20.13 6.30 -1.72
CA GLN A 130 18.82 5.97 -2.27
C GLN A 130 18.41 4.56 -1.82
N HIS A 131 17.15 4.39 -1.42
CA HIS A 131 16.58 3.12 -0.96
C HIS A 131 15.23 2.92 -1.63
N ALA A 132 15.03 1.79 -2.33
CA ALA A 132 13.73 1.46 -2.92
C ALA A 132 13.00 0.44 -2.03
N GLY A 133 11.70 0.64 -1.85
CA GLY A 133 10.85 -0.20 -1.03
C GLY A 133 10.78 0.23 0.43
N GLU A 134 10.20 -0.65 1.23
CA GLU A 134 9.97 -0.50 2.68
C GLU A 134 11.06 -1.21 3.52
N GLY A 135 11.04 -0.98 4.83
CA GLY A 135 11.94 -1.64 5.79
C GLY A 135 13.34 -1.02 5.91
N HIS A 136 13.53 0.23 5.47
CA HIS A 136 14.86 0.88 5.45
C HIS A 136 15.09 1.87 6.59
N ALA A 137 14.10 2.15 7.44
CA ALA A 137 14.22 3.17 8.49
C ALA A 137 15.45 3.03 9.39
N HIS A 138 15.79 1.82 9.86
CA HIS A 138 17.00 1.58 10.67
C HIS A 138 18.31 1.95 9.94
N ALA A 139 18.38 1.63 8.64
CA ALA A 139 19.57 1.96 7.85
C ALA A 139 19.67 3.48 7.62
N ILE A 140 18.54 4.14 7.39
CA ILE A 140 18.46 5.59 7.20
C ILE A 140 18.76 6.33 8.51
N GLU A 141 18.24 5.85 9.64
CA GLU A 141 18.52 6.42 10.96
C GLU A 141 20.02 6.44 11.27
N LYS A 142 20.71 5.32 11.06
CA LYS A 142 22.18 5.25 11.19
C LYS A 142 22.88 6.27 10.30
N LEU A 143 22.45 6.39 9.04
CA LEU A 143 23.01 7.38 8.11
C LEU A 143 22.75 8.81 8.58
N VAL A 144 21.57 9.11 9.11
CA VAL A 144 21.23 10.42 9.68
C VAL A 144 22.17 10.75 10.85
N GLU A 145 22.37 9.81 11.78
CA GLU A 145 23.29 9.99 12.92
C GLU A 145 24.74 10.24 12.47
N GLU A 146 25.22 9.53 11.45
CA GLU A 146 26.53 9.73 10.84
C GLU A 146 26.67 11.13 10.21
N LEU A 147 25.67 11.53 9.41
CA LEU A 147 25.64 12.84 8.76
C LEU A 147 25.57 13.99 9.78
N GLU A 148 24.83 13.81 10.88
CA GLU A 148 24.83 14.80 11.97
C GLU A 148 26.23 14.98 12.55
N GLY A 149 26.93 13.88 12.86
CA GLY A 149 28.30 13.93 13.39
C GLY A 149 29.28 14.60 12.41
N GLU A 150 29.24 14.19 11.14
CA GLU A 150 30.10 14.74 10.09
C GLU A 150 29.87 16.23 9.86
N HIS A 151 28.61 16.63 9.69
CA HIS A 151 28.28 18.01 9.35
C HIS A 151 28.30 18.95 10.56
N ALA A 152 28.17 18.44 11.79
CA ALA A 152 28.49 19.19 13.00
C ALA A 152 29.99 19.50 13.07
N ALA A 153 30.86 18.52 12.82
CA ALA A 153 32.31 18.70 12.80
C ALA A 153 32.77 19.67 11.70
N LYS A 154 32.10 19.66 10.53
CA LYS A 154 32.34 20.62 9.43
C LYS A 154 31.76 22.02 9.68
N GLY A 155 30.86 22.18 10.66
CA GLY A 155 30.14 23.43 10.90
C GLY A 155 29.07 23.76 9.85
N THR A 156 28.61 22.75 9.10
CA THR A 156 27.59 22.91 8.05
C THR A 156 26.19 22.51 8.52
N LEU A 157 26.04 21.85 9.68
CA LEU A 157 24.75 21.47 10.26
C LEU A 157 24.06 22.65 10.96
N ARG A 158 22.75 22.81 10.77
CA ARG A 158 21.89 23.78 11.44
C ARG A 158 20.81 23.03 12.22
N ARG A 159 20.52 23.49 13.45
CA ARG A 159 19.46 22.97 14.33
C ARG A 159 18.29 23.96 14.47
N GLY A 160 17.06 23.49 14.66
CA GLY A 160 15.85 24.33 14.82
C GLY A 160 14.57 23.66 14.32
N ASP A 161 13.49 24.43 14.15
CA ASP A 161 12.21 23.90 13.67
C ASP A 161 12.19 23.62 12.16
N GLY A 162 11.39 22.62 11.77
CA GLY A 162 11.16 22.25 10.39
C GLY A 162 10.15 23.17 9.67
N PRO A 163 10.01 23.01 8.35
CA PRO A 163 9.04 23.75 7.52
C PRO A 163 7.57 23.35 7.71
N TYR A 164 7.28 22.32 8.50
CA TYR A 164 5.93 21.78 8.71
C TYR A 164 5.00 22.78 9.40
N VAL A 165 3.78 22.90 8.87
CA VAL A 165 2.67 23.64 9.46
C VAL A 165 1.45 22.73 9.46
N ALA A 166 0.95 22.42 10.66
CA ALA A 166 -0.23 21.57 10.82
C ALA A 166 -1.49 22.23 10.24
N PRO A 167 -2.36 21.48 9.53
CA PRO A 167 -3.63 21.99 9.04
C PRO A 167 -4.62 22.25 10.20
N GLU A 168 -5.61 23.12 9.96
CA GLU A 168 -6.66 23.39 10.94
C GLU A 168 -7.61 22.18 11.12
N PRO A 169 -7.92 21.77 12.36
CA PRO A 169 -8.81 20.64 12.59
C PRO A 169 -10.27 20.82 12.11
N VAL A 170 -10.67 19.90 11.24
CA VAL A 170 -12.03 19.49 10.82
C VAL A 170 -13.00 19.01 11.93
N ALA A 171 -13.95 19.80 12.44
CA ALA A 171 -14.99 19.27 13.33
C ALA A 171 -16.10 18.52 12.55
N THR A 172 -16.14 17.18 12.68
CA THR A 172 -17.09 16.27 12.02
C THR A 172 -17.49 15.10 12.93
N HIS A 173 -18.53 14.32 12.61
CA HIS A 173 -18.90 13.12 13.40
C HIS A 173 -18.02 11.90 13.09
N LEU A 174 -17.73 11.68 11.80
CA LEU A 174 -16.74 10.71 11.31
C LEU A 174 -15.59 11.48 10.62
N ARG A 175 -14.44 10.84 10.42
CA ARG A 175 -13.33 11.36 9.61
C ARG A 175 -12.69 10.20 8.85
N PHE A 176 -12.78 10.27 7.53
CA PHE A 176 -12.44 9.18 6.61
C PHE A 176 -12.86 7.80 7.11
N PRO A 177 -14.18 7.58 7.32
CA PRO A 177 -14.65 6.27 7.73
C PRO A 177 -14.22 5.22 6.70
N GLY A 178 -13.75 4.07 7.19
CA GLY A 178 -13.19 3.00 6.38
C GLY A 178 -14.25 2.00 5.95
N LYS A 179 -14.89 1.34 6.91
CA LYS A 179 -15.85 0.23 6.70
C LYS A 179 -17.04 0.36 7.63
N ALA A 180 -18.15 -0.27 7.28
CA ALA A 180 -19.36 -0.26 8.10
C ALA A 180 -19.95 -1.66 8.27
N LEU A 181 -20.62 -1.87 9.39
CA LEU A 181 -21.35 -3.09 9.72
C LEU A 181 -22.78 -2.73 10.13
N LEU A 182 -23.78 -3.37 9.52
CA LEU A 182 -25.17 -3.25 9.94
C LEU A 182 -25.38 -4.02 11.25
N LEU A 183 -25.96 -3.35 12.25
CA LEU A 183 -26.29 -3.93 13.54
C LEU A 183 -27.71 -4.53 13.54
N PRO A 184 -28.00 -5.53 14.41
CA PRO A 184 -29.32 -6.20 14.42
C PRO A 184 -30.52 -5.28 14.71
N ASP A 185 -30.29 -4.13 15.32
CA ASP A 185 -31.32 -3.13 15.62
C ASP A 185 -31.50 -2.08 14.51
N GLY A 186 -30.77 -2.23 13.40
CA GLY A 186 -30.80 -1.33 12.25
C GLY A 186 -29.79 -0.17 12.32
N GLY A 187 -29.04 -0.02 13.42
CA GLY A 187 -27.93 0.93 13.53
C GLY A 187 -26.69 0.46 12.77
N PHE A 188 -25.61 1.25 12.86
CA PHE A 188 -24.34 0.93 12.20
C PHE A 188 -23.18 0.97 13.18
N LEU A 189 -22.23 0.06 13.04
CA LEU A 189 -20.89 0.22 13.59
C LEU A 189 -19.96 0.62 12.44
N VAL A 190 -19.23 1.70 12.60
CA VAL A 190 -18.36 2.27 11.57
C VAL A 190 -16.94 2.38 12.10
N SER A 191 -15.95 2.01 11.29
CA SER A 191 -14.56 2.34 11.59
C SER A 191 -14.27 3.80 11.22
N ASP A 192 -14.02 4.62 12.24
CA ASP A 192 -13.67 6.05 12.13
C ASP A 192 -12.16 6.15 12.03
N THR A 193 -11.63 5.74 10.87
CA THR A 193 -10.24 5.31 10.67
C THR A 193 -9.21 6.34 11.09
N THR A 194 -9.32 7.59 10.61
CA THR A 194 -8.37 8.68 10.94
C THR A 194 -8.53 9.17 12.39
N ARG A 195 -9.55 8.71 13.12
CA ARG A 195 -9.71 8.96 14.55
C ARG A 195 -9.46 7.72 15.39
N HIS A 196 -8.86 6.68 14.81
CA HIS A 196 -8.36 5.49 15.50
C HIS A 196 -9.35 4.88 16.50
N ARG A 197 -10.62 4.76 16.09
CA ARG A 197 -11.71 4.27 16.93
C ARG A 197 -12.87 3.73 16.10
N LEU A 198 -13.83 3.12 16.78
CA LEU A 198 -15.11 2.71 16.19
C LEU A 198 -16.23 3.62 16.70
N VAL A 199 -17.25 3.80 15.87
CA VAL A 199 -18.41 4.66 16.15
C VAL A 199 -19.68 3.87 15.92
N GLU A 200 -20.53 3.80 16.95
CA GLU A 200 -21.89 3.26 16.83
C GLU A 200 -22.84 4.41 16.47
N LEU A 201 -23.59 4.23 15.38
CA LEU A 201 -24.57 5.17 14.84
C LEU A 201 -25.98 4.58 14.92
N ASP A 202 -26.97 5.46 15.04
CA ASP A 202 -28.38 5.12 14.83
C ASP A 202 -28.67 4.69 13.39
N ALA A 203 -29.89 4.20 13.16
CA ALA A 203 -30.36 3.75 11.84
C ALA A 203 -30.41 4.87 10.77
N ASP A 204 -30.30 6.14 11.18
CA ASP A 204 -30.15 7.27 10.26
C ASP A 204 -28.75 7.37 9.64
N GLY A 205 -27.75 6.67 10.22
CA GLY A 205 -26.36 6.70 9.76
C GLY A 205 -25.63 8.00 10.10
N GLU A 206 -26.19 8.85 10.96
CA GLU A 206 -25.64 10.17 11.31
C GLU A 206 -25.57 10.38 12.83
N THR A 207 -26.59 9.96 13.58
CA THR A 207 -26.67 10.20 15.02
C THR A 207 -25.73 9.26 15.76
N VAL A 208 -24.70 9.82 16.40
CA VAL A 208 -23.73 9.07 17.19
C VAL A 208 -24.34 8.60 18.51
N ARG A 209 -24.26 7.29 18.76
CA ARG A 209 -24.65 6.68 20.04
C ARG A 209 -23.47 6.57 21.00
N ARG A 210 -22.38 5.97 20.55
CA ARG A 210 -21.22 5.60 21.38
C ARG A 210 -19.94 5.54 20.55
N HIS A 211 -18.81 5.63 21.26
CA HIS A 211 -17.47 5.43 20.71
C HIS A 211 -16.80 4.23 21.40
N PHE A 212 -15.92 3.54 20.68
CA PHE A 212 -15.05 2.52 21.22
C PHE A 212 -13.61 2.80 20.79
N GLY A 213 -12.75 3.03 21.78
CA GLY A 213 -11.37 3.44 21.62
C GLY A 213 -11.14 4.90 22.03
N THR A 214 -9.96 5.19 22.59
CA THR A 214 -9.58 6.55 23.02
C THR A 214 -9.48 7.55 21.87
N GLY A 215 -9.30 7.05 20.66
CA GLY A 215 -8.98 7.82 19.47
C GLY A 215 -7.51 8.24 19.35
N GLU A 216 -6.64 7.74 20.23
CA GLU A 216 -5.19 7.81 20.07
C GLU A 216 -4.67 6.51 19.46
N ARG A 217 -3.65 6.61 18.59
CA ARG A 217 -2.95 5.45 18.07
C ARG A 217 -2.40 4.56 19.19
N GLY A 218 -2.50 3.25 19.00
CA GLY A 218 -1.82 2.25 19.83
C GLY A 218 -2.56 0.92 19.89
N LEU A 219 -1.94 -0.07 20.53
CA LEU A 219 -2.41 -1.44 20.64
C LEU A 219 -2.67 -1.82 22.11
N SER A 220 -3.63 -1.15 22.76
CA SER A 220 -4.10 -1.52 24.11
C SER A 220 -5.48 -2.15 24.06
N ASP A 221 -5.64 -3.27 24.74
CA ASP A 221 -6.94 -3.87 25.08
C ASP A 221 -7.57 -3.10 26.27
N GLY A 222 -8.88 -3.25 26.50
CA GLY A 222 -9.55 -2.61 27.63
C GLY A 222 -11.01 -2.27 27.38
N GLY A 223 -11.58 -1.44 28.26
CA GLY A 223 -12.92 -0.87 28.07
C GLY A 223 -13.01 0.12 26.89
N PRO A 224 -14.20 0.67 26.62
CA PRO A 224 -14.45 1.56 25.49
C PRO A 224 -13.61 2.84 25.51
N ASP A 225 -13.22 3.32 26.70
CA ASP A 225 -12.39 4.53 26.88
C ASP A 225 -10.91 4.21 27.21
N GLU A 226 -10.49 2.94 27.11
CA GLU A 226 -9.13 2.49 27.43
C GLU A 226 -8.43 1.83 26.24
N ALA A 227 -9.22 1.13 25.42
CA ALA A 227 -8.71 0.48 24.22
C ALA A 227 -8.15 1.53 23.24
N ARG A 228 -7.09 1.16 22.53
CA ARG A 228 -6.52 1.96 21.44
C ARG A 228 -6.55 1.14 20.16
N PHE A 229 -6.80 1.81 19.06
CA PHE A 229 -6.68 1.26 17.70
C PHE A 229 -5.65 2.08 16.93
N SER A 230 -5.29 1.67 15.73
CA SER A 230 -4.47 2.42 14.80
C SER A 230 -5.01 2.18 13.38
N GLU A 231 -5.82 3.14 12.94
CA GLU A 231 -6.49 3.11 11.63
C GLU A 231 -7.32 1.83 11.39
N PRO A 232 -8.34 1.56 12.22
CA PRO A 232 -9.17 0.39 12.02
C PRO A 232 -9.93 0.47 10.69
N GLN A 233 -10.12 -0.68 10.05
CA GLN A 233 -10.81 -0.85 8.77
C GLN A 233 -11.94 -1.88 8.91
N GLY A 234 -11.80 -3.06 8.30
CA GLY A 234 -12.80 -4.14 8.20
C GLY A 234 -13.45 -4.57 9.50
N LEU A 235 -14.73 -4.90 9.41
CA LEU A 235 -15.57 -5.34 10.52
C LEU A 235 -16.31 -6.63 10.12
N ALA A 236 -16.28 -7.64 11.00
CA ALA A 236 -17.03 -8.88 10.76
C ALA A 236 -17.65 -9.40 12.05
N VAL A 237 -18.89 -9.90 11.98
CA VAL A 237 -19.54 -10.57 13.11
C VAL A 237 -18.98 -11.98 13.25
N LEU A 238 -18.52 -12.32 14.46
CA LEU A 238 -18.09 -13.66 14.82
C LEU A 238 -19.28 -14.52 15.27
N PRO A 239 -19.18 -15.87 15.21
CA PRO A 239 -20.25 -16.77 15.66
C PRO A 239 -20.69 -16.59 17.12
N ASP A 240 -19.80 -16.06 17.98
CA ASP A 240 -20.07 -15.77 19.39
C ASP A 240 -20.76 -14.40 19.61
N GLY A 241 -21.02 -13.65 18.53
CA GLY A 241 -21.68 -12.34 18.55
C GLY A 241 -20.73 -11.16 18.77
N ARG A 242 -19.43 -11.39 19.04
CA ARG A 242 -18.44 -10.31 19.04
C ARG A 242 -18.17 -9.82 17.63
N ILE A 243 -17.63 -8.62 17.52
CA ILE A 243 -17.26 -8.02 16.24
C ILE A 243 -15.74 -8.05 16.11
N ALA A 244 -15.24 -8.79 15.13
CA ALA A 244 -13.85 -8.74 14.74
C ALA A 244 -13.56 -7.43 13.98
N VAL A 245 -12.39 -6.86 14.25
CA VAL A 245 -11.95 -5.58 13.70
C VAL A 245 -10.56 -5.77 13.11
N ALA A 246 -10.38 -5.43 11.85
CA ALA A 246 -9.07 -5.32 11.24
C ALA A 246 -8.45 -3.99 11.68
N ASP A 247 -7.47 -4.06 12.58
CA ASP A 247 -6.78 -2.91 13.14
C ASP A 247 -5.46 -2.74 12.38
N THR A 248 -5.58 -2.06 11.24
CA THR A 248 -4.71 -2.22 10.08
C THR A 248 -3.26 -1.85 10.37
N VAL A 249 -3.02 -0.65 10.91
CA VAL A 249 -1.66 -0.17 11.21
C VAL A 249 -1.09 -0.81 12.48
N ASN A 250 -1.94 -1.30 13.37
CA ASN A 250 -1.48 -2.15 14.47
C ASN A 250 -1.15 -3.59 14.02
N HIS A 251 -1.37 -3.93 12.75
CA HIS A 251 -1.14 -5.28 12.23
C HIS A 251 -1.80 -6.37 13.11
N ALA A 252 -3.05 -6.12 13.51
CA ALA A 252 -3.76 -6.95 14.47
C ALA A 252 -5.23 -7.14 14.10
N ILE A 253 -5.81 -8.24 14.57
CA ILE A 253 -7.26 -8.44 14.59
C ILE A 253 -7.73 -8.27 16.02
N ARG A 254 -8.67 -7.35 16.23
CA ARG A 254 -9.28 -7.07 17.54
C ARG A 254 -10.69 -7.67 17.59
N ALA A 255 -11.23 -7.84 18.77
CA ALA A 255 -12.61 -8.23 19.01
C ALA A 255 -13.28 -7.26 19.98
N LEU A 256 -14.41 -6.69 19.55
CA LEU A 256 -15.29 -5.86 20.34
C LEU A 256 -16.49 -6.68 20.83
N ASP A 257 -16.72 -6.70 22.13
CA ASP A 257 -18.02 -7.02 22.69
C ASP A 257 -18.88 -5.76 22.69
N LEU A 258 -19.88 -5.70 21.81
CA LEU A 258 -20.73 -4.51 21.63
C LEU A 258 -21.60 -4.17 22.86
N THR A 259 -21.87 -5.16 23.72
CA THR A 259 -22.69 -4.96 24.93
C THR A 259 -21.87 -4.28 26.01
N THR A 260 -20.66 -4.80 26.28
CA THR A 260 -19.80 -4.29 27.35
C THR A 260 -18.87 -3.15 26.89
N GLY A 261 -18.62 -3.05 25.59
CA GLY A 261 -17.63 -2.15 24.99
C GLY A 261 -16.19 -2.60 25.17
N VAL A 262 -15.95 -3.81 25.70
CA VAL A 262 -14.60 -4.33 25.91
C VAL A 262 -13.99 -4.76 24.58
N VAL A 263 -12.74 -4.35 24.37
CA VAL A 263 -11.92 -4.70 23.20
C VAL A 263 -10.78 -5.61 23.65
N THR A 264 -10.55 -6.69 22.88
CA THR A 264 -9.47 -7.66 23.09
C THR A 264 -8.73 -7.97 21.80
N THR A 265 -7.47 -8.36 21.87
CA THR A 265 -6.70 -8.79 20.68
C THR A 265 -6.93 -10.28 20.39
N LEU A 266 -7.37 -10.61 19.17
CA LEU A 266 -7.57 -11.98 18.69
C LEU A 266 -6.31 -12.54 18.03
N ALA A 267 -5.69 -11.76 17.14
CA ALA A 267 -4.54 -12.17 16.34
C ALA A 267 -3.60 -11.00 16.05
N GLY A 268 -2.36 -11.32 15.72
CA GLY A 268 -1.30 -10.33 15.48
C GLY A 268 -0.53 -9.98 16.76
N THR A 269 0.69 -9.49 16.57
CA THR A 269 1.65 -9.16 17.63
C THR A 269 1.85 -7.65 17.81
N GLY A 270 1.31 -6.83 16.91
CA GLY A 270 1.64 -5.41 16.81
C GLY A 270 2.78 -5.10 15.83
N ARG A 271 3.43 -6.10 15.25
CA ARG A 271 4.52 -5.91 14.28
C ARG A 271 4.08 -6.31 12.87
N GLN A 272 4.63 -5.61 11.89
CA GLN A 272 4.51 -5.96 10.48
C GLN A 272 5.19 -7.31 10.22
N TRP A 273 4.47 -8.18 9.50
CA TRP A 273 5.05 -9.42 8.98
C TRP A 273 6.06 -9.10 7.88
N TRP A 274 7.22 -9.74 7.96
CA TRP A 274 8.30 -9.63 6.98
C TRP A 274 8.58 -10.98 6.34
N GLN A 275 9.07 -10.97 5.09
CA GLN A 275 9.36 -12.20 4.37
C GLN A 275 10.37 -13.08 5.12
N GLY A 276 9.99 -14.34 5.35
CA GLY A 276 10.76 -15.29 6.17
C GLY A 276 10.21 -15.48 7.58
N SER A 277 9.31 -14.60 8.04
CA SER A 277 8.56 -14.80 9.28
C SER A 277 7.55 -15.95 9.15
N PRO A 278 7.12 -16.56 10.28
CA PRO A 278 6.11 -17.61 10.27
C PRO A 278 4.81 -17.17 9.56
N THR A 279 4.25 -18.05 8.74
CA THR A 279 3.00 -17.82 7.99
C THR A 279 1.81 -18.57 8.58
N SER A 280 2.01 -19.26 9.70
CA SER A 280 0.99 -19.97 10.45
C SER A 280 1.43 -20.22 11.88
N GLY A 281 0.49 -20.33 12.82
CA GLY A 281 0.81 -20.60 14.22
C GLY A 281 -0.24 -20.03 15.18
N PRO A 282 0.05 -20.02 16.49
CA PRO A 282 -0.82 -19.40 17.49
C PRO A 282 -1.09 -17.93 17.11
N ALA A 283 -2.37 -17.54 17.12
CA ALA A 283 -2.82 -16.28 16.52
C ALA A 283 -2.13 -15.04 17.12
N ARG A 284 -1.75 -15.08 18.39
CA ARG A 284 -1.10 -13.97 19.12
C ARG A 284 0.43 -14.00 19.07
N GLU A 285 1.02 -14.95 18.35
CA GLU A 285 2.48 -15.11 18.20
C GLU A 285 2.95 -14.89 16.75
N VAL A 286 2.02 -14.78 15.80
CA VAL A 286 2.31 -14.58 14.39
C VAL A 286 2.08 -13.12 14.02
N ASP A 287 3.11 -12.50 13.45
CA ASP A 287 3.04 -11.14 12.90
C ASP A 287 2.06 -11.12 11.71
N LEU A 288 1.24 -10.07 11.58
CA LEU A 288 0.38 -9.85 10.42
C LEU A 288 0.89 -8.63 9.64
N SER A 289 0.37 -8.36 8.45
CA SER A 289 0.74 -7.17 7.69
C SER A 289 -0.49 -6.53 7.07
N SER A 290 -0.87 -5.39 7.66
CA SER A 290 -1.99 -4.55 7.24
C SER A 290 -3.27 -5.33 6.88
N PRO A 291 -3.91 -6.02 7.86
CA PRO A 291 -5.24 -6.59 7.65
C PRO A 291 -6.21 -5.45 7.31
N TRP A 292 -6.92 -5.57 6.20
CA TRP A 292 -7.76 -4.49 5.68
C TRP A 292 -9.25 -4.79 5.78
N ASP A 293 -9.65 -6.02 5.45
CA ASP A 293 -11.06 -6.43 5.55
C ASP A 293 -11.23 -7.86 6.06
N LEU A 294 -12.42 -8.15 6.57
CA LEU A 294 -12.76 -9.38 7.28
C LEU A 294 -14.07 -9.98 6.78
N ALA A 295 -14.12 -11.31 6.65
CA ALA A 295 -15.37 -12.02 6.35
C ALA A 295 -15.39 -13.40 7.01
N TRP A 296 -16.54 -13.79 7.56
CA TRP A 296 -16.72 -15.14 8.08
C TRP A 296 -17.10 -16.12 6.96
N PHE A 297 -16.19 -17.01 6.57
CA PHE A 297 -16.38 -17.95 5.46
C PHE A 297 -15.77 -19.32 5.75
N GLY A 298 -16.53 -20.40 5.52
CA GLY A 298 -16.04 -21.77 5.72
C GLY A 298 -15.55 -22.04 7.15
N ASP A 299 -16.31 -21.61 8.16
CA ASP A 299 -16.03 -21.75 9.60
C ASP A 299 -14.73 -21.07 10.08
N ARG A 300 -14.22 -20.13 9.29
CA ARG A 300 -13.03 -19.33 9.62
C ARG A 300 -13.31 -17.86 9.40
N LEU A 301 -12.59 -17.01 10.13
CA LEU A 301 -12.53 -15.59 9.83
C LEU A 301 -11.46 -15.38 8.76
N TRP A 302 -11.86 -15.06 7.54
CA TRP A 302 -10.97 -14.70 6.44
C TRP A 302 -10.54 -13.25 6.58
N ILE A 303 -9.29 -13.00 6.23
CA ILE A 303 -8.61 -11.73 6.42
C ILE A 303 -7.94 -11.35 5.10
N ALA A 304 -8.31 -10.19 4.57
CA ALA A 304 -7.64 -9.59 3.43
C ALA A 304 -6.35 -8.92 3.93
N MET A 305 -5.22 -9.57 3.67
CA MET A 305 -3.90 -9.15 4.13
C MET A 305 -3.26 -8.26 3.06
N ALA A 306 -3.65 -6.99 3.06
CA ALA A 306 -3.29 -6.03 2.02
C ALA A 306 -1.77 -5.88 1.90
N GLY A 307 -1.08 -5.76 3.03
CA GLY A 307 0.35 -5.48 3.12
C GLY A 307 1.26 -6.59 2.60
N VAL A 308 0.73 -7.80 2.41
CA VAL A 308 1.50 -8.96 1.88
C VAL A 308 0.78 -9.64 0.72
N HIS A 309 -0.22 -8.98 0.13
CA HIS A 309 -0.92 -9.46 -1.06
C HIS A 309 -1.44 -10.91 -0.94
N GLN A 310 -2.05 -11.22 0.20
CA GLN A 310 -2.54 -12.56 0.54
C GLN A 310 -3.91 -12.51 1.21
N LEU A 311 -4.56 -13.68 1.24
CA LEU A 311 -5.70 -13.95 2.09
C LEU A 311 -5.26 -14.91 3.19
N TRP A 312 -5.50 -14.55 4.44
CA TRP A 312 -5.25 -15.43 5.59
C TRP A 312 -6.56 -15.80 6.26
N THR A 313 -6.50 -16.76 7.18
CA THR A 313 -7.61 -17.13 8.04
C THR A 313 -7.21 -17.14 9.51
N TYR A 314 -8.17 -16.83 10.37
CA TYR A 314 -8.14 -17.09 11.81
C TYR A 314 -9.13 -18.20 12.16
N ASP A 315 -8.65 -19.17 12.93
CA ASP A 315 -9.39 -20.30 13.47
C ASP A 315 -9.68 -20.06 14.96
N PRO A 316 -10.93 -19.79 15.37
CA PRO A 316 -11.24 -19.58 16.77
C PRO A 316 -11.20 -20.88 17.60
N GLU A 317 -11.37 -22.05 16.99
CA GLU A 317 -11.30 -23.33 17.71
C GLU A 317 -9.85 -23.69 18.03
N ALA A 318 -8.96 -23.55 17.04
CA ALA A 318 -7.54 -23.82 17.21
C ALA A 318 -6.76 -22.64 17.82
N GLY A 319 -7.33 -21.43 17.82
CA GLY A 319 -6.65 -20.21 18.25
C GLY A 319 -5.44 -19.87 17.39
N SER A 320 -5.52 -20.13 16.07
CA SER A 320 -4.40 -20.03 15.14
C SER A 320 -4.72 -19.19 13.91
N VAL A 321 -3.67 -18.66 13.28
CA VAL A 321 -3.75 -18.04 11.95
C VAL A 321 -2.97 -18.84 10.92
N GLY A 322 -3.29 -18.64 9.65
CA GLY A 322 -2.50 -19.17 8.54
C GLY A 322 -2.88 -18.59 7.19
N VAL A 323 -1.91 -18.60 6.26
CA VAL A 323 -2.16 -18.27 4.84
C VAL A 323 -3.19 -19.23 4.25
N ALA A 324 -4.22 -18.68 3.62
CA ALA A 324 -5.24 -19.43 2.90
C ALA A 324 -5.06 -19.34 1.38
N ALA A 325 -4.66 -18.17 0.86
CA ALA A 325 -4.37 -17.97 -0.56
C ALA A 325 -3.35 -16.83 -0.79
N GLY A 326 -2.62 -16.89 -1.90
CA GLY A 326 -1.65 -15.86 -2.32
C GLY A 326 -0.19 -16.25 -2.06
N THR A 327 0.73 -15.72 -2.88
CA THR A 327 2.17 -16.03 -2.80
C THR A 327 3.06 -14.89 -2.34
N THR A 328 2.49 -13.77 -1.87
CA THR A 328 3.12 -12.46 -1.62
C THR A 328 3.57 -11.69 -2.85
N ASN A 329 3.53 -12.26 -4.06
CA ASN A 329 3.82 -11.51 -5.27
C ASN A 329 2.64 -10.60 -5.59
N GLU A 330 2.94 -9.35 -5.96
CA GLU A 330 1.95 -8.39 -6.41
C GLU A 330 1.59 -8.64 -7.88
N GLY A 331 0.31 -8.90 -8.17
CA GLY A 331 -0.15 -9.05 -9.54
C GLY A 331 -1.51 -9.73 -9.67
N LEU A 332 -1.84 -10.15 -10.89
CA LEU A 332 -3.12 -10.78 -11.22
C LEU A 332 -2.90 -12.16 -11.84
N VAL A 333 -2.87 -13.19 -10.99
CA VAL A 333 -2.74 -14.60 -11.41
C VAL A 333 -3.82 -15.45 -10.77
N ASP A 334 -4.64 -16.10 -11.61
CA ASP A 334 -5.68 -17.07 -11.23
C ASP A 334 -5.08 -18.47 -10.98
N GLY A 335 -5.87 -19.34 -10.35
CA GLY A 335 -5.51 -20.75 -10.17
C GLY A 335 -5.72 -21.25 -8.74
N PRO A 336 -5.07 -22.36 -8.36
CA PRO A 336 -5.10 -22.84 -6.98
C PRO A 336 -4.64 -21.77 -5.99
N ALA A 337 -5.23 -21.71 -4.80
CA ALA A 337 -4.97 -20.68 -3.80
C ALA A 337 -3.48 -20.47 -3.47
N ALA A 338 -2.69 -21.54 -3.43
CA ALA A 338 -1.26 -21.48 -3.13
C ALA A 338 -0.40 -20.94 -4.28
N GLU A 339 -0.96 -20.76 -5.48
CA GLU A 339 -0.27 -20.28 -6.69
C GLU A 339 -0.80 -18.93 -7.17
N ALA A 340 -2.02 -18.56 -6.78
CA ALA A 340 -2.65 -17.29 -7.14
C ALA A 340 -1.85 -16.08 -6.61
N TRP A 341 -1.85 -14.98 -7.36
CA TRP A 341 -1.26 -13.71 -6.95
C TRP A 341 -2.37 -12.70 -6.76
N PHE A 342 -2.28 -11.91 -5.69
CA PHE A 342 -3.19 -10.78 -5.43
C PHE A 342 -2.38 -9.49 -5.48
N ALA A 343 -3.05 -8.35 -5.35
CA ALA A 343 -2.41 -7.05 -5.26
C ALA A 343 -3.25 -6.15 -4.33
N GLN A 344 -2.84 -6.12 -3.07
CA GLN A 344 -3.50 -5.35 -2.01
C GLN A 344 -5.00 -5.65 -1.90
N PRO A 345 -5.40 -6.90 -1.54
CA PRO A 345 -6.80 -7.21 -1.32
C PRO A 345 -7.35 -6.35 -0.17
N SER A 346 -8.47 -5.65 -0.39
CA SER A 346 -8.98 -4.64 0.56
C SER A 346 -10.48 -4.75 0.89
N GLY A 347 -11.21 -5.61 0.19
CA GLY A 347 -12.64 -5.82 0.42
C GLY A 347 -13.00 -7.30 0.36
N LEU A 348 -13.82 -7.79 1.30
CA LEU A 348 -14.29 -9.17 1.34
C LEU A 348 -15.81 -9.25 1.49
N ALA A 349 -16.46 -10.11 0.70
CA ALA A 349 -17.87 -10.42 0.87
C ALA A 349 -18.20 -11.87 0.53
N VAL A 350 -18.93 -12.55 1.41
CA VAL A 350 -19.42 -13.90 1.13
C VAL A 350 -20.65 -13.83 0.23
N SER A 351 -20.70 -14.65 -0.81
CA SER A 351 -21.85 -14.74 -1.71
C SER A 351 -23.13 -15.15 -0.95
N ALA A 352 -24.29 -14.75 -1.48
CA ALA A 352 -25.57 -15.02 -0.83
C ALA A 352 -25.88 -16.53 -0.65
N ASP A 353 -25.34 -17.38 -1.52
CA ASP A 353 -25.42 -18.85 -1.40
C ASP A 353 -24.42 -19.44 -0.40
N GLY A 354 -23.47 -18.63 0.10
CA GLY A 354 -22.42 -19.05 1.00
C GLY A 354 -21.30 -19.86 0.33
N GLU A 355 -21.25 -19.93 -1.00
CA GLU A 355 -20.33 -20.83 -1.72
C GLU A 355 -19.03 -20.16 -2.18
N ARG A 356 -18.95 -18.84 -2.15
CA ARG A 356 -17.82 -18.07 -2.68
C ARG A 356 -17.48 -16.90 -1.77
N LEU A 357 -16.20 -16.54 -1.74
CA LEU A 357 -15.71 -15.31 -1.14
C LEU A 357 -15.31 -14.35 -2.26
N TRP A 358 -16.02 -13.25 -2.42
CA TRP A 358 -15.66 -12.15 -3.29
C TRP A 358 -14.56 -11.30 -2.66
N VAL A 359 -13.65 -10.82 -3.50
CA VAL A 359 -12.45 -10.07 -3.11
C VAL A 359 -12.32 -8.84 -4.00
N ALA A 360 -12.25 -7.66 -3.39
CA ALA A 360 -11.77 -6.45 -4.05
C ALA A 360 -10.23 -6.47 -4.03
N ASP A 361 -9.61 -6.61 -5.20
CA ASP A 361 -8.16 -6.69 -5.37
C ASP A 361 -7.68 -5.34 -5.93
N SER A 362 -7.29 -4.45 -5.02
CA SER A 362 -7.32 -3.00 -5.25
C SER A 362 -6.29 -2.54 -6.27
N GLU A 363 -5.03 -2.97 -6.12
CA GLU A 363 -3.94 -2.47 -6.96
C GLU A 363 -4.00 -3.01 -8.40
N THR A 364 -4.67 -4.15 -8.61
CA THR A 364 -5.00 -4.69 -9.95
C THR A 364 -6.32 -4.18 -10.50
N SER A 365 -7.02 -3.31 -9.75
CA SER A 365 -8.34 -2.80 -10.10
C SER A 365 -9.32 -3.92 -10.49
N ALA A 366 -9.31 -5.01 -9.71
CA ALA A 366 -9.98 -6.25 -10.06
C ALA A 366 -11.06 -6.66 -9.03
N LEU A 367 -12.09 -7.33 -9.53
CA LEU A 367 -13.02 -8.11 -8.72
C LEU A 367 -12.67 -9.58 -8.91
N ARG A 368 -12.39 -10.27 -7.80
CA ARG A 368 -11.98 -11.67 -7.79
C ARG A 368 -12.85 -12.48 -6.86
N ARG A 369 -12.76 -13.81 -6.97
CA ARG A 369 -13.45 -14.75 -6.08
C ARG A 369 -12.57 -15.92 -5.70
N VAL A 370 -12.80 -16.43 -4.50
CA VAL A 370 -12.27 -17.70 -4.00
C VAL A 370 -13.42 -18.67 -3.81
N ASP A 371 -13.29 -19.85 -4.41
CA ASP A 371 -14.24 -20.95 -4.27
C ASP A 371 -13.92 -21.81 -3.03
N ARG A 372 -14.90 -22.58 -2.56
CA ARG A 372 -14.72 -23.51 -1.42
C ARG A 372 -13.65 -24.57 -1.65
N ASP A 373 -13.32 -24.89 -2.90
CA ASP A 373 -12.26 -25.82 -3.25
C ASP A 373 -10.87 -25.16 -3.28
N GLY A 374 -10.80 -23.86 -3.00
CA GLY A 374 -9.56 -23.07 -2.96
C GLY A 374 -9.10 -22.54 -4.31
N HIS A 375 -9.92 -22.59 -5.37
CA HIS A 375 -9.56 -21.93 -6.63
C HIS A 375 -9.88 -20.43 -6.59
N VAL A 376 -8.95 -19.64 -7.11
CA VAL A 376 -9.06 -18.19 -7.27
C VAL A 376 -9.34 -17.88 -8.74
N HIS A 377 -10.33 -17.02 -8.96
CA HIS A 377 -10.76 -16.60 -10.30
C HIS A 377 -10.91 -15.08 -10.37
N THR A 378 -10.55 -14.51 -11.52
CA THR A 378 -10.81 -13.11 -11.84
C THR A 378 -12.15 -12.96 -12.54
N ALA A 379 -13.02 -12.09 -12.03
CA ALA A 379 -14.29 -11.75 -12.66
C ALA A 379 -14.16 -10.48 -13.51
N VAL A 380 -13.48 -9.45 -12.99
CA VAL A 380 -13.24 -8.16 -13.65
C VAL A 380 -11.79 -7.75 -13.39
N GLY A 381 -11.14 -7.08 -14.35
CA GLY A 381 -9.77 -6.56 -14.23
C GLY A 381 -8.76 -7.32 -15.10
N THR A 382 -7.69 -6.63 -15.53
CA THR A 382 -6.67 -7.19 -16.44
C THR A 382 -5.23 -7.06 -15.95
N GLY A 383 -4.95 -6.23 -14.93
CA GLY A 383 -3.61 -6.11 -14.32
C GLY A 383 -3.38 -4.79 -13.59
N LEU A 384 -2.15 -4.63 -13.06
CA LEU A 384 -1.75 -3.51 -12.18
C LEU A 384 -1.82 -2.09 -12.77
N PHE A 385 -1.91 -1.96 -14.10
CA PHE A 385 -1.83 -0.67 -14.80
C PHE A 385 -2.99 -0.42 -15.76
N ASP A 386 -3.98 -1.31 -15.80
CA ASP A 386 -5.14 -1.22 -16.69
C ASP A 386 -6.39 -0.93 -15.85
N PHE A 387 -6.85 0.31 -15.88
CA PHE A 387 -7.91 0.79 -15.00
C PHE A 387 -8.71 1.93 -15.64
N GLY A 388 -9.83 2.29 -15.04
CA GLY A 388 -10.69 3.37 -15.50
C GLY A 388 -12.15 3.09 -15.19
N HIS A 389 -13.06 3.84 -15.77
CA HIS A 389 -14.50 3.71 -15.59
C HIS A 389 -15.14 3.27 -16.91
N ARG A 390 -15.39 1.97 -17.06
CA ARG A 390 -16.08 1.42 -18.24
C ARG A 390 -17.04 0.31 -17.84
N ASP A 391 -18.30 0.45 -18.26
CA ASP A 391 -19.34 -0.58 -18.14
C ASP A 391 -19.30 -1.58 -19.32
N GLY A 392 -20.06 -2.66 -19.22
CA GLY A 392 -20.21 -3.68 -20.25
C GLY A 392 -19.71 -5.05 -19.81
N ALA A 393 -19.45 -5.93 -20.78
CA ALA A 393 -18.96 -7.28 -20.51
C ALA A 393 -17.71 -7.26 -19.60
N ALA A 394 -17.66 -8.16 -18.63
CA ALA A 394 -16.67 -8.15 -17.54
C ALA A 394 -15.21 -8.15 -18.03
N ALA A 395 -14.94 -8.80 -19.16
CA ALA A 395 -13.62 -8.85 -19.79
C ALA A 395 -13.16 -7.51 -20.42
N GLN A 396 -14.07 -6.54 -20.56
CA GLN A 396 -13.80 -5.21 -21.12
C GLN A 396 -14.06 -4.08 -20.12
N ALA A 397 -14.82 -4.37 -19.06
CA ALA A 397 -15.11 -3.43 -18.00
C ALA A 397 -13.83 -3.03 -17.26
N LEU A 398 -13.80 -1.79 -16.79
CA LEU A 398 -12.70 -1.24 -16.01
C LEU A 398 -13.22 -0.70 -14.68
N LEU A 399 -12.40 -0.90 -13.65
CA LEU A 399 -12.52 -0.34 -12.31
C LEU A 399 -11.25 0.48 -12.01
N GLN A 400 -11.22 1.21 -10.90
CA GLN A 400 -10.04 1.92 -10.42
C GLN A 400 -9.96 1.83 -8.90
N HIS A 401 -9.00 1.03 -8.42
CA HIS A 401 -8.67 0.83 -7.01
C HIS A 401 -9.90 0.57 -6.11
N PRO A 402 -10.70 -0.48 -6.38
CA PRO A 402 -11.92 -0.76 -5.62
C PRO A 402 -11.58 -1.28 -4.22
N LEU A 403 -12.07 -0.61 -3.17
CA LEU A 403 -11.79 -0.99 -1.78
C LEU A 403 -12.86 -1.88 -1.14
N GLY A 404 -14.09 -1.89 -1.65
CA GLY A 404 -15.23 -2.55 -1.00
C GLY A 404 -16.04 -3.41 -1.97
N VAL A 405 -16.56 -4.52 -1.48
CA VAL A 405 -17.47 -5.40 -2.21
C VAL A 405 -18.63 -5.81 -1.30
N THR A 406 -19.83 -5.92 -1.88
CA THR A 406 -21.04 -6.33 -1.15
C THR A 406 -21.79 -7.34 -1.99
N ALA A 407 -21.96 -8.56 -1.47
CA ALA A 407 -22.80 -9.55 -2.14
C ALA A 407 -24.29 -9.14 -2.03
N LEU A 408 -25.00 -9.19 -3.15
CA LEU A 408 -26.41 -8.82 -3.23
C LEU A 408 -27.30 -10.09 -3.20
N PRO A 409 -28.57 -9.98 -2.74
CA PRO A 409 -29.47 -11.14 -2.61
C PRO A 409 -29.79 -11.85 -3.92
N ASP A 410 -29.63 -11.17 -5.05
CA ASP A 410 -29.85 -11.73 -6.39
C ASP A 410 -28.62 -12.49 -6.95
N GLY A 411 -27.53 -12.58 -6.18
CA GLY A 411 -26.28 -13.23 -6.57
C GLY A 411 -25.29 -12.31 -7.27
N SER A 412 -25.66 -11.06 -7.57
CA SER A 412 -24.74 -10.06 -8.08
C SER A 412 -23.88 -9.45 -6.97
N VAL A 413 -22.89 -8.63 -7.34
CA VAL A 413 -21.93 -8.03 -6.41
C VAL A 413 -21.88 -6.53 -6.66
N ALA A 414 -22.14 -5.73 -5.63
CA ALA A 414 -21.84 -4.31 -5.66
C ALA A 414 -20.34 -4.11 -5.37
N VAL A 415 -19.69 -3.22 -6.10
CA VAL A 415 -18.27 -2.91 -5.98
C VAL A 415 -18.13 -1.40 -5.73
N SER A 416 -17.52 -1.04 -4.61
CA SER A 416 -17.12 0.33 -4.31
C SER A 416 -15.88 0.66 -5.13
N ASP A 417 -16.10 1.24 -6.31
CA ASP A 417 -15.10 1.61 -7.29
C ASP A 417 -14.50 2.98 -6.91
N THR A 418 -13.63 2.93 -5.90
CA THR A 418 -13.28 4.05 -5.01
C THR A 418 -12.74 5.25 -5.78
N TYR A 419 -11.76 5.05 -6.65
CA TYR A 419 -11.11 6.16 -7.36
C TYR A 419 -11.89 6.64 -8.58
N ASN A 420 -12.85 5.86 -9.08
CA ASN A 420 -13.84 6.34 -10.05
C ASN A 420 -15.03 7.05 -9.38
N HIS A 421 -15.05 7.16 -8.05
CA HIS A 421 -16.13 7.81 -7.30
C HIS A 421 -17.52 7.22 -7.57
N ALA A 422 -17.56 5.89 -7.71
CA ALA A 422 -18.73 5.18 -8.19
C ALA A 422 -19.01 3.91 -7.41
N LEU A 423 -20.28 3.51 -7.42
CA LEU A 423 -20.71 2.18 -7.03
C LEU A 423 -21.09 1.42 -8.29
N ARG A 424 -20.44 0.27 -8.50
CA ARG A 424 -20.61 -0.58 -9.68
C ARG A 424 -21.31 -1.87 -9.28
N ARG A 425 -21.83 -2.60 -10.26
CA ARG A 425 -22.45 -3.92 -10.07
C ARG A 425 -21.92 -4.88 -11.10
N TYR A 426 -21.40 -6.01 -10.64
CA TYR A 426 -21.10 -7.17 -11.47
C TYR A 426 -22.21 -8.20 -11.31
N ASP A 427 -22.80 -8.63 -12.42
CA ASP A 427 -23.78 -9.72 -12.46
C ASP A 427 -23.15 -10.99 -13.05
N PRO A 428 -22.88 -12.04 -12.23
CA PRO A 428 -22.31 -13.29 -12.70
C PRO A 428 -23.20 -14.05 -13.70
N ALA A 429 -24.51 -13.81 -13.73
CA ALA A 429 -25.42 -14.53 -14.62
C ALA A 429 -25.32 -14.03 -16.06
N SER A 430 -25.16 -12.72 -16.25
CA SER A 430 -24.97 -12.08 -17.56
C SER A 430 -23.50 -11.89 -17.93
N GLY A 431 -22.59 -11.83 -16.94
CA GLY A 431 -21.19 -11.49 -17.15
C GLY A 431 -20.98 -10.01 -17.44
N GLU A 432 -21.86 -9.13 -16.97
CA GLU A 432 -21.86 -7.70 -17.24
C GLU A 432 -21.52 -6.88 -15.98
N VAL A 433 -20.86 -5.75 -16.20
CA VAL A 433 -20.59 -4.72 -15.21
C VAL A 433 -21.39 -3.47 -15.57
N THR A 434 -22.09 -2.90 -14.60
CA THR A 434 -22.91 -1.69 -14.76
C THR A 434 -22.65 -0.69 -13.64
N THR A 435 -22.89 0.59 -13.89
CA THR A 435 -22.83 1.61 -12.85
C THR A 435 -24.18 1.72 -12.11
N LEU A 436 -24.14 1.58 -10.79
CA LEU A 436 -25.30 1.80 -9.91
C LEU A 436 -25.43 3.27 -9.53
N ALA A 437 -24.32 3.94 -9.22
CA ALA A 437 -24.30 5.34 -8.82
C ALA A 437 -22.90 5.95 -9.06
N THR A 438 -22.88 7.27 -9.23
CA THR A 438 -21.69 8.11 -9.40
C THR A 438 -21.69 9.23 -8.37
N ASP A 439 -20.65 10.07 -8.37
CA ASP A 439 -20.51 11.23 -7.47
C ASP A 439 -20.50 10.84 -5.98
N ILE A 440 -20.02 9.63 -5.71
CA ILE A 440 -19.78 9.09 -4.37
C ILE A 440 -18.29 9.29 -4.10
N ARG A 441 -17.89 10.17 -3.17
CA ARG A 441 -16.46 10.47 -3.02
C ARG A 441 -15.74 9.36 -2.28
N GLU A 442 -14.85 8.68 -3.00
CA GLU A 442 -14.02 7.58 -2.50
C GLU A 442 -14.82 6.58 -1.65
N PRO A 443 -15.81 5.89 -2.24
CA PRO A 443 -16.54 4.84 -1.54
C PRO A 443 -15.57 3.76 -1.11
N SER A 444 -15.49 3.49 0.19
CA SER A 444 -14.60 2.48 0.75
C SER A 444 -15.32 1.17 1.09
N ASP A 445 -16.66 1.24 1.23
CA ASP A 445 -17.51 0.11 1.58
C ASP A 445 -18.99 0.37 1.28
N ALA A 446 -19.80 -0.70 1.29
CA ALA A 446 -21.25 -0.57 1.28
C ALA A 446 -21.91 -1.72 2.07
N VAL A 447 -23.00 -1.42 2.76
CA VAL A 447 -23.81 -2.41 3.49
C VAL A 447 -25.23 -2.45 2.95
N LEU A 448 -25.80 -3.66 2.86
CA LEU A 448 -27.17 -3.87 2.43
C LEU A 448 -28.14 -3.65 3.59
N VAL A 449 -29.14 -2.78 3.41
CA VAL A 449 -30.17 -2.48 4.41
C VAL A 449 -31.55 -2.45 3.75
N ASP A 450 -32.38 -3.46 4.02
CA ASP A 450 -33.74 -3.57 3.49
C ASP A 450 -33.84 -3.47 1.96
N GLY A 451 -32.82 -3.95 1.23
CA GLY A 451 -32.73 -3.88 -0.23
C GLY A 451 -32.14 -2.58 -0.78
N ASP A 452 -31.82 -1.61 0.07
CA ASP A 452 -31.01 -0.44 -0.27
C ASP A 452 -29.53 -0.69 0.06
N LEU A 453 -28.63 0.13 -0.49
CA LEU A 453 -27.23 0.15 -0.10
C LEU A 453 -26.92 1.42 0.71
N VAL A 454 -26.27 1.27 1.85
CA VAL A 454 -25.68 2.38 2.60
C VAL A 454 -24.18 2.36 2.34
N VAL A 455 -23.70 3.36 1.63
CA VAL A 455 -22.31 3.46 1.16
C VAL A 455 -21.50 4.31 2.13
N VAL A 456 -20.29 3.86 2.45
CA VAL A 456 -19.31 4.62 3.24
C VAL A 456 -18.57 5.57 2.31
N GLU A 457 -18.89 6.87 2.35
CA GLU A 457 -18.16 7.90 1.59
C GLU A 457 -16.98 8.41 2.41
N SER A 458 -15.81 7.79 2.27
CA SER A 458 -14.65 8.10 3.11
C SER A 458 -14.26 9.59 3.01
N ALA A 459 -14.12 10.08 1.78
CA ALA A 459 -13.76 11.48 1.50
C ALA A 459 -14.93 12.49 1.65
N ARG A 460 -16.14 12.05 2.04
CA ARG A 460 -17.20 12.95 2.56
C ARG A 460 -17.48 12.76 4.04
N HIS A 461 -16.74 11.88 4.71
CA HIS A 461 -16.84 11.66 6.15
C HIS A 461 -18.25 11.27 6.62
N ARG A 462 -18.97 10.45 5.84
CA ARG A 462 -20.37 10.10 6.12
C ARG A 462 -20.78 8.76 5.52
N LEU A 463 -21.93 8.27 5.98
CA LEU A 463 -22.69 7.22 5.30
C LEU A 463 -23.71 7.85 4.35
N THR A 464 -23.95 7.25 3.19
CA THR A 464 -24.96 7.72 2.22
C THR A 464 -25.85 6.58 1.78
N ARG A 465 -27.16 6.73 2.00
CA ARG A 465 -28.15 5.74 1.59
C ARG A 465 -28.51 5.93 0.13
N LEU A 466 -28.38 4.85 -0.64
CA LEU A 466 -28.70 4.76 -2.05
C LEU A 466 -29.76 3.69 -2.25
N ARG A 467 -30.84 4.08 -2.92
CA ARG A 467 -31.83 3.13 -3.41
C ARG A 467 -31.24 2.43 -4.63
N LEU A 468 -31.24 1.09 -4.65
CA LEU A 468 -30.82 0.35 -5.84
C LEU A 468 -31.73 0.72 -7.01
N PRO A 469 -31.21 1.32 -8.09
CA PRO A 469 -32.04 1.69 -9.22
C PRO A 469 -32.47 0.43 -9.99
N GLU A 470 -33.71 0.43 -10.50
CA GLU A 470 -34.21 -0.67 -11.37
C GLU A 470 -33.45 -0.75 -12.70
N GLU A 471 -32.86 0.37 -13.15
CA GLU A 471 -32.08 0.49 -14.39
C GLU A 471 -30.67 1.06 -14.10
N ALA A 472 -29.66 0.57 -14.83
CA ALA A 472 -28.28 1.06 -14.72
C ALA A 472 -28.12 2.53 -15.13
N VAL A 473 -27.22 3.26 -14.45
CA VAL A 473 -26.88 4.64 -14.81
C VAL A 473 -25.92 4.63 -16.00
N ARG A 474 -26.21 5.42 -17.04
CA ARG A 474 -25.30 5.56 -18.19
C ARG A 474 -24.16 6.51 -17.83
N VAL A 475 -22.92 6.02 -17.89
CA VAL A 475 -21.71 6.80 -17.68
C VAL A 475 -20.87 6.80 -18.97
N PRO A 476 -20.25 7.92 -19.36
CA PRO A 476 -19.30 7.94 -20.46
C PRO A 476 -18.07 7.08 -20.14
N ASP A 477 -17.69 6.19 -21.06
CA ASP A 477 -16.51 5.35 -20.89
C ASP A 477 -15.22 6.18 -20.78
N GLN A 478 -14.42 5.88 -19.77
CA GLN A 478 -13.09 6.44 -19.55
C GLN A 478 -12.12 5.28 -19.29
N ALA A 479 -11.22 5.01 -20.23
CA ALA A 479 -10.17 4.01 -20.05
C ALA A 479 -8.83 4.71 -19.93
N HIS A 480 -8.08 4.30 -18.91
CA HIS A 480 -6.77 4.84 -18.63
C HIS A 480 -5.75 3.71 -18.50
N ARG A 481 -4.49 4.08 -18.68
CA ARG A 481 -3.35 3.24 -18.40
C ARG A 481 -2.31 4.13 -17.74
N THR A 482 -1.68 3.69 -16.66
CA THR A 482 -0.60 4.48 -16.06
C THR A 482 0.47 4.72 -17.12
N GLN A 483 0.70 5.99 -17.49
CA GLN A 483 1.78 6.37 -18.42
C GLN A 483 3.09 6.55 -17.65
N ARG A 484 3.66 5.43 -17.18
CA ARG A 484 5.08 5.41 -16.84
C ARG A 484 5.87 5.54 -18.13
N ALA A 485 6.77 6.51 -18.21
CA ALA A 485 7.65 6.65 -19.37
C ALA A 485 8.42 5.34 -19.54
N ALA A 486 8.25 4.68 -20.68
CA ALA A 486 8.95 3.44 -20.96
C ALA A 486 10.45 3.71 -20.97
N THR A 487 11.21 2.88 -20.26
CA THR A 487 12.67 2.94 -20.33
C THR A 487 13.08 2.48 -21.72
N GLU A 488 13.72 3.36 -22.48
CA GLU A 488 14.23 3.01 -23.80
C GLU A 488 15.46 2.14 -23.66
N ILE A 489 15.39 0.89 -24.16
CA ILE A 489 16.46 -0.11 -24.09
C ILE A 489 16.95 -0.48 -25.49
N ALA A 490 18.25 -0.72 -25.62
CA ALA A 490 18.85 -1.15 -26.87
C ALA A 490 18.41 -2.58 -27.25
N PRO A 491 18.24 -2.89 -28.56
CA PRO A 491 17.96 -4.26 -29.00
C PRO A 491 19.13 -5.21 -28.71
N GLY A 492 18.83 -6.51 -28.61
CA GLY A 492 19.82 -7.55 -28.35
C GLY A 492 19.96 -7.84 -26.86
N THR A 493 21.16 -7.65 -26.30
CA THR A 493 21.45 -7.95 -24.89
C THR A 493 21.33 -6.70 -24.03
N LEU A 494 20.43 -6.76 -23.04
CA LEU A 494 20.28 -5.75 -21.99
C LEU A 494 20.93 -6.25 -20.70
N ARG A 495 21.87 -5.48 -20.14
CA ARG A 495 22.42 -5.74 -18.81
C ARG A 495 21.47 -5.24 -17.72
N LEU A 496 20.79 -6.13 -17.01
CA LEU A 496 20.07 -5.78 -15.77
C LEU A 496 21.06 -5.81 -14.60
N ASP A 497 21.13 -4.72 -13.82
CA ASP A 497 21.92 -4.69 -12.58
C ASP A 497 21.05 -4.15 -11.43
N VAL A 498 20.84 -4.96 -10.40
CA VAL A 498 20.26 -4.55 -9.13
C VAL A 498 21.38 -4.03 -8.24
N VAL A 499 21.38 -2.73 -7.97
CA VAL A 499 22.40 -2.06 -7.15
C VAL A 499 22.05 -2.24 -5.68
N PHE A 500 22.92 -2.93 -4.95
CA PHE A 500 22.81 -3.11 -3.51
C PHE A 500 24.15 -2.84 -2.82
N GLN A 501 24.14 -1.91 -1.89
CA GLN A 501 25.23 -1.64 -0.97
C GLN A 501 24.72 -1.87 0.45
N ALA A 502 25.36 -2.80 1.18
CA ALA A 502 25.00 -3.04 2.57
C ALA A 502 25.15 -1.75 3.41
N PRO A 503 24.21 -1.45 4.31
CA PRO A 503 24.30 -0.29 5.20
C PRO A 503 25.60 -0.27 6.01
N ALA A 504 26.00 0.92 6.48
CA ALA A 504 27.16 1.06 7.34
C ALA A 504 27.02 0.17 8.60
N GLY A 505 28.09 -0.55 8.93
CA GLY A 505 28.09 -1.52 10.02
C GLY A 505 27.38 -2.85 9.71
N GLN A 506 27.02 -3.11 8.44
CA GLN A 506 26.49 -4.40 7.99
C GLN A 506 27.30 -4.97 6.82
N LYS A 507 27.19 -6.28 6.60
CA LYS A 507 27.79 -6.98 5.45
C LYS A 507 26.83 -8.02 4.87
N LEU A 508 27.00 -8.32 3.58
CA LEU A 508 26.38 -9.51 2.99
C LEU A 508 26.96 -10.76 3.67
N ASP A 509 26.10 -11.56 4.28
CA ASP A 509 26.52 -12.80 4.93
C ASP A 509 26.35 -14.00 4.00
N THR A 510 27.47 -14.50 3.46
CA THR A 510 27.47 -15.65 2.55
C THR A 510 27.75 -16.99 3.25
N ARG A 511 27.77 -17.03 4.60
CA ARG A 511 28.19 -18.23 5.37
C ARG A 511 27.32 -19.46 5.10
N TYR A 512 26.03 -19.28 4.82
CA TYR A 512 25.06 -20.36 4.63
C TYR A 512 24.48 -20.45 3.21
N GLY A 513 25.11 -19.76 2.27
CA GLY A 513 24.64 -19.67 0.88
C GLY A 513 24.60 -18.22 0.39
N PRO A 514 24.08 -17.99 -0.82
CA PRO A 514 23.90 -16.65 -1.34
C PRO A 514 22.87 -15.90 -0.50
N SER A 515 23.24 -14.72 -0.01
CA SER A 515 22.35 -13.80 0.70
C SER A 515 21.47 -12.97 -0.23
N THR A 516 21.48 -13.27 -1.52
CA THR A 516 20.78 -12.52 -2.56
C THR A 516 19.93 -13.44 -3.43
N ARG A 517 18.81 -12.90 -3.92
CA ARG A 517 17.90 -13.56 -4.85
C ARG A 517 17.45 -12.56 -5.90
N LEU A 518 17.32 -13.03 -7.14
CA LEU A 518 16.81 -12.28 -8.27
C LEU A 518 15.83 -13.17 -9.05
N LEU A 519 14.62 -12.70 -9.30
CA LEU A 519 13.65 -13.33 -10.19
C LEU A 519 13.30 -12.32 -11.29
N VAL A 520 13.41 -12.76 -12.54
CA VAL A 520 13.07 -11.93 -13.70
C VAL A 520 12.01 -12.61 -14.54
N SER A 521 10.97 -11.88 -14.91
CA SER A 521 9.99 -12.29 -15.92
C SER A 521 9.57 -11.08 -16.75
N SER A 522 8.68 -11.29 -17.73
CA SER A 522 8.18 -10.20 -18.56
C SER A 522 6.73 -10.41 -18.97
N THR A 523 6.09 -9.30 -19.32
CA THR A 523 4.78 -9.29 -19.99
C THR A 523 4.88 -8.39 -21.23
N PRO A 524 4.64 -8.91 -22.44
CA PRO A 524 4.34 -10.32 -22.73
C PRO A 524 5.57 -11.22 -22.48
N PRO A 525 5.42 -12.50 -22.07
CA PRO A 525 6.55 -13.39 -21.79
C PRO A 525 7.55 -13.52 -22.95
N GLU A 526 7.05 -13.36 -24.17
CA GLU A 526 7.81 -13.41 -25.42
C GLU A 526 8.77 -12.22 -25.57
N LEU A 527 8.70 -11.19 -24.73
CA LEU A 527 9.69 -10.09 -24.72
C LEU A 527 11.11 -10.60 -24.46
N LEU A 528 11.24 -11.62 -23.60
CA LEU A 528 12.52 -12.22 -23.23
C LEU A 528 12.73 -13.55 -23.98
N ALA A 529 13.74 -13.59 -24.84
CA ALA A 529 14.21 -14.83 -25.45
C ALA A 529 15.06 -15.66 -24.48
N ASP A 530 15.81 -15.00 -23.59
CA ASP A 530 16.60 -15.63 -22.53
C ASP A 530 16.81 -14.68 -21.34
N GLY A 531 17.18 -15.23 -20.18
CA GLY A 531 17.45 -14.49 -18.94
C GLY A 531 16.28 -14.42 -17.95
N SER A 532 15.11 -14.98 -18.29
CA SER A 532 14.00 -15.14 -17.35
C SER A 532 14.26 -16.21 -16.29
N GLY A 533 13.59 -16.13 -15.15
CA GLY A 533 13.64 -17.12 -14.07
C GLY A 533 14.40 -16.68 -12.83
N ALA A 534 14.53 -17.57 -11.86
CA ALA A 534 15.19 -17.29 -10.58
C ALA A 534 16.71 -17.45 -10.65
N GLY A 535 17.43 -16.71 -9.82
CA GLY A 535 18.87 -16.84 -9.58
C GLY A 535 19.29 -16.05 -8.35
N THR A 536 20.60 -15.95 -8.14
CA THR A 536 21.17 -15.35 -6.93
C THR A 536 22.03 -14.14 -7.22
N ASP A 537 22.56 -14.02 -8.43
CA ASP A 537 23.33 -12.86 -8.86
C ASP A 537 22.39 -11.66 -9.03
N LEU A 538 22.73 -10.53 -8.39
CA LEU A 538 21.99 -9.27 -8.51
C LEU A 538 22.19 -8.60 -9.87
N GLY A 539 22.92 -9.19 -10.82
CA GLY A 539 23.00 -8.69 -12.19
C GLY A 539 22.92 -9.82 -13.20
N ARG A 540 22.21 -9.58 -14.31
CA ARG A 540 21.92 -10.58 -15.32
C ARG A 540 21.83 -9.96 -16.72
N ASP A 541 22.31 -10.70 -17.71
CA ASP A 541 22.11 -10.35 -19.11
C ASP A 541 20.75 -10.91 -19.57
N LEU A 542 19.90 -10.04 -20.10
CA LEU A 542 18.61 -10.37 -20.67
C LEU A 542 18.72 -10.31 -22.20
N VAL A 543 18.28 -11.36 -22.88
CA VAL A 543 18.24 -11.38 -24.35
C VAL A 543 16.84 -11.04 -24.79
N LEU A 544 16.69 -9.89 -25.45
CA LEU A 544 15.40 -9.43 -25.97
C LEU A 544 15.06 -10.19 -27.25
N ALA A 545 13.81 -10.63 -27.38
CA ALA A 545 13.35 -11.32 -28.58
C ALA A 545 13.16 -10.37 -29.75
N ASP A 546 13.48 -10.83 -30.96
CA ASP A 546 13.19 -10.10 -32.19
C ASP A 546 11.68 -9.99 -32.42
N GLY A 547 11.19 -8.77 -32.68
CA GLY A 547 9.80 -8.51 -33.05
C GLY A 547 8.86 -8.06 -31.91
N VAL A 548 9.30 -8.11 -30.65
CA VAL A 548 8.59 -7.50 -29.52
C VAL A 548 9.26 -6.16 -29.20
N THR A 549 8.57 -5.04 -29.46
CA THR A 549 9.14 -3.70 -29.32
C THR A 549 8.80 -3.00 -28.01
N GLU A 550 7.88 -3.55 -27.22
CA GLU A 550 7.45 -2.99 -25.95
C GLU A 550 6.95 -4.08 -25.00
N GLY A 551 7.04 -3.81 -23.69
CA GLY A 551 6.52 -4.68 -22.65
C GLY A 551 6.88 -4.18 -21.27
N VAL A 552 6.68 -5.02 -20.25
CA VAL A 552 7.05 -4.75 -18.86
C VAL A 552 8.00 -5.84 -18.40
N LEU A 553 9.16 -5.46 -17.87
CA LEU A 553 10.03 -6.37 -17.14
C LEU A 553 9.56 -6.40 -15.68
N HIS A 554 9.31 -7.60 -15.16
CA HIS A 554 9.05 -7.82 -13.75
C HIS A 554 10.33 -8.34 -13.11
N VAL A 555 10.89 -7.56 -12.19
CA VAL A 555 12.13 -7.90 -11.50
C VAL A 555 11.84 -7.94 -10.02
N SER A 556 12.07 -9.06 -9.36
CA SER A 556 12.02 -9.17 -7.90
C SER A 556 13.43 -9.43 -7.40
N ALA A 557 13.92 -8.59 -6.49
CA ALA A 557 15.23 -8.78 -5.89
C ALA A 557 15.17 -8.72 -4.37
N MET A 558 15.99 -9.56 -3.74
CA MET A 558 16.15 -9.64 -2.30
C MET A 558 17.64 -9.67 -1.98
N ALA A 559 18.06 -8.95 -0.95
CA ALA A 559 19.41 -8.97 -0.40
C ALA A 559 19.35 -8.93 1.12
N ALA A 560 20.04 -9.85 1.79
CA ALA A 560 20.17 -9.88 3.23
C ALA A 560 21.56 -9.41 3.67
N SER A 561 21.61 -8.41 4.55
CA SER A 561 22.83 -7.94 5.21
C SER A 561 22.73 -8.08 6.72
N CYS A 562 23.81 -8.51 7.37
CA CYS A 562 23.84 -8.74 8.80
C CYS A 562 24.83 -7.82 9.49
N ASP A 563 24.61 -7.52 10.76
CA ASP A 563 25.52 -6.71 11.57
C ASP A 563 26.97 -7.22 11.46
N ASP A 564 27.89 -6.29 11.21
CA ASP A 564 29.32 -6.55 11.05
C ASP A 564 30.11 -6.13 12.30
N ASP A 565 29.60 -6.51 13.47
CA ASP A 565 30.33 -6.40 14.74
C ASP A 565 30.89 -7.77 15.15
N PRO A 566 32.22 -7.97 15.15
CA PRO A 566 32.86 -9.21 15.61
C PRO A 566 32.55 -9.57 17.07
N ALA A 567 32.13 -8.60 17.90
CA ALA A 567 31.73 -8.83 19.28
C ALA A 567 30.29 -9.32 19.43
N ASN A 568 29.48 -9.23 18.36
CA ASN A 568 28.11 -9.74 18.37
C ASN A 568 28.10 -11.24 18.07
N GLU A 569 27.79 -12.06 19.08
CA GLU A 569 27.68 -13.52 18.95
C GLU A 569 26.51 -13.93 18.03
N TYR A 570 25.47 -13.10 17.96
CA TYR A 570 24.24 -13.33 17.19
C TYR A 570 23.91 -12.08 16.34
N PRO A 571 24.65 -11.84 15.23
CA PRO A 571 24.37 -10.70 14.36
C PRO A 571 22.96 -10.79 13.80
N ALA A 572 22.18 -9.70 13.96
CA ALA A 572 20.87 -9.61 13.34
C ALA A 572 21.06 -9.45 11.83
N CYS A 573 20.22 -10.13 11.04
CA CYS A 573 20.19 -9.99 9.60
C CYS A 573 18.94 -9.23 9.18
N HIS A 574 19.13 -8.27 8.30
CA HIS A 574 18.12 -7.39 7.73
C HIS A 574 17.94 -7.76 6.27
N VAL A 575 16.69 -7.93 5.86
CA VAL A 575 16.33 -8.27 4.48
C VAL A 575 15.85 -7.00 3.79
N HIS A 576 16.45 -6.70 2.64
CA HIS A 576 16.03 -5.66 1.72
C HIS A 576 15.41 -6.32 0.50
N GLN A 577 14.21 -5.91 0.12
CA GLN A 577 13.52 -6.49 -1.00
C GLN A 577 12.72 -5.45 -1.76
N GLN A 578 12.66 -5.63 -3.08
CA GLN A 578 11.81 -4.82 -3.94
C GLN A 578 11.41 -5.60 -5.19
N ASP A 579 10.15 -5.39 -5.58
CA ASP A 579 9.62 -5.82 -6.87
C ASP A 579 9.45 -4.59 -7.78
N TRP A 580 9.99 -4.65 -8.99
CA TRP A 580 9.86 -3.61 -10.01
C TRP A 580 9.06 -4.13 -11.20
N GLY A 581 7.98 -3.43 -11.54
CA GLY A 581 7.40 -3.46 -12.89
C GLY A 581 7.98 -2.31 -13.72
N VAL A 582 8.92 -2.61 -14.63
CA VAL A 582 9.60 -1.61 -15.46
C VAL A 582 9.06 -1.67 -16.89
N PRO A 583 8.24 -0.70 -17.32
CA PRO A 583 7.86 -0.58 -18.72
C PRO A 583 9.09 -0.29 -19.57
N VAL A 584 9.27 -1.04 -20.65
CA VAL A 584 10.41 -0.91 -21.56
C VAL A 584 9.94 -0.75 -23.00
N ARG A 585 10.70 0.01 -23.77
CA ARG A 585 10.54 0.14 -25.22
C ARG A 585 11.88 -0.09 -25.89
N VAL A 586 11.92 -0.98 -26.87
CA VAL A 586 13.14 -1.30 -27.60
C VAL A 586 13.37 -0.22 -28.67
N THR A 587 14.45 0.53 -28.55
CA THR A 587 14.84 1.57 -29.52
C THR A 587 16.32 1.44 -29.88
N PRO A 588 16.75 1.81 -31.10
CA PRO A 588 18.16 1.71 -31.50
C PRO A 588 19.12 2.54 -30.63
N GLU A 589 18.60 3.59 -29.98
CA GLU A 589 19.35 4.54 -29.15
C GLU A 589 19.16 4.28 -27.65
N GLY A 590 18.42 3.24 -27.29
CA GLY A 590 18.12 2.90 -25.90
C GLY A 590 19.35 2.47 -25.11
N VAL A 591 19.21 2.41 -23.79
CA VAL A 591 20.31 2.01 -22.91
C VAL A 591 20.60 0.51 -23.02
N ALA A 592 21.88 0.15 -22.97
CA ALA A 592 22.31 -1.25 -22.91
C ALA A 592 22.40 -1.78 -21.46
N ARG A 593 22.23 -0.91 -20.46
CA ARG A 593 22.24 -1.25 -19.03
C ARG A 593 21.02 -0.66 -18.33
N LEU A 594 20.35 -1.48 -17.53
CA LEU A 594 19.20 -1.13 -16.72
C LEU A 594 19.55 -1.28 -15.23
N PRO A 595 19.98 -0.20 -14.55
CA PRO A 595 20.24 -0.24 -13.12
C PRO A 595 18.93 -0.12 -12.32
N LEU A 596 18.69 -0.99 -11.35
CA LEU A 596 17.60 -0.91 -10.38
C LEU A 596 18.20 -0.79 -8.99
N VAL A 597 18.07 0.37 -8.35
CA VAL A 597 18.66 0.60 -7.04
C VAL A 597 17.77 -0.01 -5.96
N LEU A 598 18.27 -1.04 -5.28
CA LEU A 598 17.64 -1.62 -4.09
C LEU A 598 18.05 -0.82 -2.84
N ALA A 599 19.37 -0.62 -2.66
CA ALA A 599 19.92 0.23 -1.60
C ALA A 599 21.32 0.73 -2.01
N GLY A 600 21.61 2.01 -1.75
CA GLY A 600 22.92 2.63 -2.01
C GLY A 600 22.89 3.61 -3.19
N MET A 601 24.02 3.74 -3.89
CA MET A 601 24.16 4.62 -5.06
C MET A 601 24.72 3.83 -6.25
N ASP A 602 24.20 4.06 -7.44
CA ASP A 602 24.77 3.50 -8.67
C ASP A 602 26.09 4.22 -9.00
N GLU A 603 27.22 3.52 -8.86
CA GLU A 603 28.56 4.10 -9.08
C GLU A 603 28.97 4.13 -10.57
N GLN A 604 28.18 3.51 -11.44
CA GLN A 604 28.44 3.41 -12.88
C GLN A 604 27.53 4.36 -13.70
N GLY A 605 26.62 5.08 -13.02
CA GLY A 605 25.57 5.92 -13.61
C GLY A 605 25.89 7.40 -13.69
#